data_AF-A0A817QKW4-F1
#
_entry.id   AF-A0A817QKW4-F1
#
_cell.length_a   1.000
_cell.length_b   1.000
_cell.length_c   1.000
_cell.angle_alpha   90.00
_cell.angle_beta   90.00
_cell.angle_gamma   90.00
#
_symmetry.space_group_name_H-M   'P 1'
#
loop_
_entity.id
_entity.type
_entity.pdbx_description
1 polymer ?
#
loop_
_entity_poly.entity_id
_entity_poly.type
_entity_poly.pdbx_seq_one_letter_code
_entity_poly.pdbx_strand_id
1 'polypeptide(L)'
;MTFVWHKGSSVFTGDCLLIRGCGRTDFQQGSPDKIYTSIHERIFTLPEHFIVYPGHDYTGQTSSTVGEEKKYNTRLTKPRENFVAFMKELKLSYPKQIDKALPANLICGLLPDP
;
A
#
# COMPACT_ATOMS: atom_id res chain seq x y z
N MET A 1 5.90 1.57 -5.70
CA MET A 1 5.89 1.21 -7.13
C MET A 1 4.69 0.31 -7.37
N THR A 2 3.97 0.49 -8.48
CA THR A 2 2.78 -0.30 -8.84
C THR A 2 2.98 -0.82 -10.25
N PHE A 3 2.70 -2.11 -10.49
CA PHE A 3 2.76 -2.71 -11.81
C PHE A 3 1.37 -3.08 -12.30
N VAL A 4 1.03 -2.71 -13.53
CA VAL A 4 -0.28 -3.01 -14.14
C VAL A 4 -0.08 -3.99 -15.29
N TRP A 5 -0.78 -5.12 -15.23
CA TRP A 5 -0.83 -6.10 -16.30
C TRP A 5 -2.18 -6.04 -17.01
N HIS A 6 -2.25 -5.24 -18.08
CA HIS A 6 -3.50 -4.97 -18.79
C HIS A 6 -4.12 -6.22 -19.42
N LYS A 7 -3.32 -7.10 -20.03
CA LYS A 7 -3.84 -8.30 -20.73
C LYS A 7 -4.47 -9.31 -19.77
N GLY A 8 -4.02 -9.36 -18.52
CA GLY A 8 -4.58 -10.23 -17.49
C GLY A 8 -5.39 -9.49 -16.44
N SER A 9 -5.83 -8.25 -16.74
CA SER A 9 -6.64 -7.41 -15.85
C SER A 9 -6.20 -7.44 -14.40
N SER A 10 -4.92 -7.23 -14.14
CA SER A 10 -4.34 -7.33 -12.79
C SER A 10 -3.44 -6.14 -12.46
N VAL A 11 -3.36 -5.79 -11.18
CA VAL A 11 -2.49 -4.75 -10.64
C VAL A 11 -1.79 -5.23 -9.38
N PHE A 12 -0.47 -5.07 -9.35
CA PHE A 12 0.39 -5.39 -8.21
C PHE A 12 0.70 -4.09 -7.47
N THR A 13 0.19 -3.93 -6.26
CA THR A 13 0.12 -2.62 -5.58
C THR A 13 1.20 -2.42 -4.52
N GLY A 14 2.01 -3.44 -4.25
CA GLY A 14 2.96 -3.42 -3.14
C GLY A 14 2.25 -3.03 -1.84
N ASP A 15 2.87 -2.18 -1.04
CA ASP A 15 2.27 -1.64 0.19
C ASP A 15 1.45 -0.36 -0.01
N CYS A 16 1.21 0.06 -1.25
CA CYS A 16 0.39 1.24 -1.51
C CYS A 16 -1.08 0.97 -1.12
N LEU A 17 -1.71 0.03 -1.84
CA LEU A 17 -3.06 -0.46 -1.56
C LEU A 17 -2.96 -1.87 -1.00
N LEU A 18 -3.57 -2.10 0.17
CA LEU A 18 -3.74 -3.42 0.78
C LEU A 18 -5.23 -3.78 0.77
N ILE A 19 -5.56 -5.06 0.95
CA ILE A 19 -6.95 -5.50 1.01
C ILE A 19 -7.62 -4.88 2.24
N ARG A 20 -8.67 -4.07 2.02
CA ARG A 20 -9.38 -3.26 3.03
C ARG A 20 -8.53 -2.25 3.80
N GLY A 21 -7.31 -1.96 3.35
CA GLY A 21 -6.38 -1.04 4.00
C GLY A 21 -5.37 -0.39 3.06
N CYS A 22 -4.27 0.08 3.63
CA CYS A 22 -3.09 0.59 2.94
C CYS A 22 -1.86 0.44 3.84
N GLY A 23 -0.67 0.55 3.26
CA GLY A 23 0.58 0.57 4.02
C GLY A 23 0.68 1.76 4.97
N ARG A 24 1.59 1.66 5.94
CA ARG A 24 1.91 2.76 6.87
C ARG A 24 2.65 3.88 6.14
N THR A 25 2.60 5.09 6.69
CA THR A 25 3.16 6.30 6.05
C THR A 25 4.05 7.13 6.98
N ASP A 26 4.43 6.60 8.13
CA ASP A 26 5.20 7.26 9.19
C ASP A 26 6.71 6.94 9.15
N PHE A 27 7.14 6.07 8.23
CA PHE A 27 8.55 5.72 7.97
C PHE A 27 8.89 5.89 6.48
N GLN A 28 10.18 5.76 6.13
CA GLN A 28 10.68 5.78 4.75
C GLN A 28 10.24 7.02 3.95
N GLN A 29 10.16 8.18 4.61
CA GLN A 29 9.69 9.44 4.02
C GLN A 29 8.24 9.36 3.48
N GLY A 30 7.44 8.46 4.05
CA GLY A 30 6.04 8.26 3.73
C GLY A 30 5.19 9.51 3.98
N SER A 31 4.06 9.59 3.28
CA SER A 31 3.09 10.67 3.46
C SER A 31 1.67 10.15 3.24
N PRO A 32 0.76 10.31 4.21
CA PRO A 32 -0.66 9.99 4.05
C PRO A 32 -1.26 10.73 2.84
N ASP A 33 -0.84 11.97 2.64
CA ASP A 33 -1.34 12.79 1.54
C ASP A 33 -0.95 12.20 0.17
N LYS A 34 0.34 11.84 0.02
CA LYS A 34 0.86 11.27 -1.23
C LYS A 34 0.27 9.88 -1.53
N ILE A 35 0.09 9.02 -0.51
CA ILE A 35 -0.46 7.68 -0.73
C ILE A 35 -1.93 7.77 -1.14
N TYR A 36 -2.71 8.68 -0.53
CA TYR A 36 -4.11 8.91 -0.89
C TYR A 36 -4.24 9.34 -2.36
N THR A 37 -3.50 10.39 -2.74
CA THR A 37 -3.44 10.87 -4.14
C THR A 37 -3.01 9.76 -5.09
N SER A 38 -1.95 9.02 -4.77
CA SER A 38 -1.45 7.94 -5.63
C SER A 38 -2.50 6.86 -5.89
N ILE A 39 -3.24 6.45 -4.86
CA ILE A 39 -4.26 5.40 -5.01
C ILE A 39 -5.45 5.92 -5.81
N HIS A 40 -5.99 7.09 -5.44
CA HIS A 40 -7.18 7.65 -6.09
C HIS A 40 -6.95 8.01 -7.56
N GLU A 41 -5.79 8.56 -7.90
CA GLU A 41 -5.51 9.01 -9.26
C GLU A 41 -4.92 7.91 -10.17
N ARG A 42 -4.25 6.89 -9.60
CA ARG A 42 -3.56 5.86 -10.40
C ARG A 42 -4.18 4.47 -10.34
N ILE A 43 -4.70 4.05 -9.19
CA ILE A 43 -5.21 2.69 -8.99
C ILE A 43 -6.73 2.67 -9.14
N PHE A 44 -7.46 3.61 -8.53
CA PHE A 44 -8.92 3.67 -8.60
C PHE A 44 -9.47 4.19 -9.94
N THR A 45 -8.59 4.62 -10.83
CA THR A 45 -8.87 4.93 -12.23
C THR A 45 -8.81 3.71 -13.15
N LEU A 46 -8.31 2.56 -12.67
CA LEU A 46 -8.35 1.29 -13.40
C LEU A 46 -9.78 0.72 -13.46
N PRO A 47 -10.09 -0.16 -14.43
CA PRO A 47 -11.39 -0.83 -14.49
C PRO A 47 -11.67 -1.62 -13.22
N GLU A 48 -12.92 -1.58 -12.75
CA GLU A 48 -13.30 -2.14 -11.44
C GLU A 48 -13.04 -3.65 -11.31
N HIS A 49 -13.06 -4.38 -12.42
CA HIS A 49 -12.79 -5.82 -12.47
C HIS A 49 -11.29 -6.17 -12.36
N PHE A 50 -10.39 -5.19 -12.35
CA PHE A 50 -8.95 -5.48 -12.21
C PHE A 50 -8.67 -6.09 -10.84
N ILE A 51 -7.95 -7.22 -10.84
CA ILE A 51 -7.56 -7.93 -9.64
C ILE A 51 -6.40 -7.19 -8.97
N VAL A 52 -6.53 -6.91 -7.68
CA VAL A 52 -5.52 -6.28 -6.84
C VAL A 52 -4.72 -7.35 -6.12
N TYR A 53 -3.41 -7.37 -6.35
CA TYR A 53 -2.44 -8.19 -5.63
C TYR A 53 -1.54 -7.30 -4.76
N PRO A 54 -1.74 -7.28 -3.42
CA PRO A 54 -0.93 -6.47 -2.52
C PRO A 54 0.44 -7.10 -2.27
N GLY A 55 1.37 -6.30 -1.72
CA GLY A 55 2.67 -6.80 -1.25
C GLY A 55 2.56 -7.64 0.03
N HIS A 56 1.53 -7.38 0.84
CA HIS A 56 1.27 -8.07 2.10
C HIS A 56 -0.23 -8.23 2.34
N ASP A 57 -0.58 -9.23 3.14
CA ASP A 57 -1.87 -9.35 3.81
C ASP A 57 -1.65 -9.92 5.21
N TYR A 58 -2.52 -9.55 6.15
CA TYR A 58 -2.43 -9.95 7.56
C TYR A 58 -3.69 -10.68 8.04
N THR A 59 -4.57 -11.09 7.12
CA THR A 59 -5.89 -11.67 7.39
C THR A 59 -6.17 -13.00 6.67
N GLY A 60 -5.23 -13.49 5.86
CA GLY A 60 -5.34 -14.72 5.08
C GLY A 60 -5.90 -14.53 3.67
N GLN A 61 -6.03 -13.29 3.19
CA GLN A 61 -6.54 -12.96 1.85
C GLN A 61 -5.40 -12.87 0.84
N THR A 62 -5.66 -13.31 -0.40
CA THR A 62 -4.65 -13.37 -1.47
C THR A 62 -4.83 -12.30 -2.54
N SER A 63 -6.06 -11.80 -2.72
CA SER A 63 -6.39 -10.77 -3.71
C SER A 63 -7.70 -10.06 -3.38
N SER A 64 -7.93 -8.91 -4.02
CA SER A 64 -9.21 -8.17 -4.04
C SER A 64 -9.45 -7.65 -5.47
N THR A 65 -10.37 -6.72 -5.67
CA THR A 65 -10.55 -6.00 -6.94
C THR A 65 -10.54 -4.49 -6.75
N VAL A 66 -10.27 -3.74 -7.81
CA VAL A 66 -10.35 -2.27 -7.79
C VAL A 66 -11.73 -1.79 -7.34
N GLY A 67 -12.80 -2.41 -7.86
CA GLY A 67 -14.18 -2.07 -7.48
C GLY A 67 -14.47 -2.33 -6.01
N GLU A 68 -14.01 -3.48 -5.49
CA GLU A 68 -14.15 -3.81 -4.08
C GLU A 68 -13.43 -2.82 -3.16
N GLU A 69 -12.19 -2.43 -3.49
CA GLU A 69 -11.44 -1.47 -2.67
C GLU A 69 -12.03 -0.05 -2.76
N LYS A 70 -12.55 0.37 -3.92
CA LYS A 70 -13.26 1.65 -4.04
C LYS A 70 -14.52 1.70 -3.17
N LYS A 71 -15.20 0.57 -2.97
CA LYS A 71 -16.46 0.50 -2.23
C LYS A 71 -16.29 0.20 -0.75
N TYR A 72 -15.35 -0.67 -0.39
CA TYR A 72 -15.28 -1.27 0.95
C TYR A 72 -13.96 -1.02 1.68
N ASN A 73 -12.98 -0.32 1.10
CA ASN A 73 -11.74 -0.03 1.83
C ASN A 73 -12.02 0.88 3.02
N THR A 74 -11.69 0.41 4.23
CA THR A 74 -12.05 1.09 5.48
C THR A 74 -11.37 2.44 5.68
N ARG A 75 -10.26 2.71 4.97
CA ARG A 75 -9.48 3.94 5.06
C ARG A 75 -9.71 4.85 3.86
N LEU A 76 -9.64 4.29 2.65
CA LEU A 76 -9.54 5.05 1.40
C LEU A 76 -10.90 5.50 0.83
N THR A 77 -12.01 5.02 1.41
CA THR A 77 -13.36 5.52 1.14
C THR A 77 -13.70 6.79 1.92
N LYS A 78 -12.87 7.15 2.91
CA LYS A 78 -13.06 8.38 3.70
C LYS A 78 -12.58 9.60 2.90
N PRO A 79 -13.13 10.80 3.17
CA PRO A 79 -12.55 12.05 2.68
C PRO A 79 -11.06 12.16 3.01
N ARG A 80 -10.29 12.83 2.16
CA ARG A 80 -8.83 12.96 2.24
C ARG A 80 -8.38 13.44 3.61
N GLU A 81 -9.03 14.45 4.17
CA GLU A 81 -8.69 15.06 5.45
C GLU A 81 -8.82 14.04 6.59
N ASN A 82 -9.90 13.26 6.58
CA ASN A 82 -10.16 12.22 7.56
C ASN A 82 -9.16 11.06 7.43
N PHE A 83 -8.79 10.69 6.20
CA PHE A 83 -7.75 9.70 5.96
C PHE A 83 -6.39 10.18 6.50
N VAL A 84 -5.99 11.41 6.19
CA VAL A 84 -4.72 11.98 6.62
C VAL A 84 -4.64 12.07 8.15
N ALA A 85 -5.71 12.56 8.79
CA ALA A 85 -5.79 12.61 10.25
C ALA A 85 -5.69 11.22 10.87
N PHE A 86 -6.50 10.27 10.40
CA PHE A 86 -6.47 8.89 10.87
C PHE A 86 -5.08 8.24 10.75
N MET A 87 -4.42 8.38 9.61
CA MET A 87 -3.09 7.79 9.39
C MET A 87 -2.01 8.40 10.27
N LYS A 88 -2.12 9.68 10.65
CA LYS A 88 -1.19 10.35 11.57
C LYS A 88 -1.39 9.91 13.03
N GLU A 89 -2.60 9.50 13.39
CA GLU A 89 -2.95 9.06 14.75
C GLU A 89 -2.65 7.58 15.01
N LEU A 90 -2.33 6.80 13.98
CA LEU A 90 -2.00 5.38 14.11
C LEU A 90 -0.74 5.18 14.96
N LYS A 91 -0.93 4.68 16.19
CA LYS A 91 0.15 4.31 17.12
C LYS A 91 0.64 2.89 16.86
N LEU A 92 1.27 2.68 15.71
CA LEU A 92 1.84 1.38 15.36
C LEU A 92 3.18 1.17 16.07
N SER A 93 3.50 -0.08 16.37
CA SER A 93 4.82 -0.44 16.87
C SER A 93 5.91 -0.15 15.83
N TYR A 94 7.12 0.09 16.35
CA TYR A 94 8.31 0.23 15.52
C TYR A 94 8.50 -1.04 14.67
N PRO A 95 8.69 -0.95 13.34
CA PRO A 95 8.80 -2.15 12.51
C PRO A 95 10.04 -2.97 12.89
N LYS A 96 9.82 -4.24 13.27
CA LYS A 96 10.82 -5.10 13.92
C LYS A 96 12.14 -5.28 13.16
N GLN A 97 12.15 -5.13 11.84
CA GLN A 97 13.32 -5.37 11.00
C GLN A 97 13.77 -4.14 10.21
N ILE A 98 13.19 -2.95 10.41
CA ILE A 98 13.49 -1.81 9.53
C ILE A 98 14.97 -1.41 9.55
N ASP A 99 15.64 -1.47 10.72
CA ASP A 99 17.07 -1.13 10.85
C ASP A 99 18.00 -2.11 10.11
N LYS A 100 17.54 -3.34 9.86
CA LYS A 100 18.30 -4.35 9.09
C LYS A 100 17.89 -4.37 7.63
N ALA A 101 16.59 -4.37 7.36
CA ALA A 101 16.02 -4.54 6.03
C ALA A 101 16.20 -3.29 5.17
N LEU A 102 16.04 -2.08 5.73
CA LEU A 102 16.16 -0.86 4.95
C LEU A 102 17.57 -0.66 4.38
N PRO A 103 18.66 -0.74 5.17
CA PRO A 103 20.02 -0.62 4.62
C PRO A 103 20.34 -1.68 3.57
N ALA A 104 19.99 -2.95 3.81
CA ALA A 104 20.22 -4.03 2.86
C ALA A 104 19.46 -3.79 1.55
N ASN A 105 18.18 -3.38 1.61
CA ASN A 105 17.37 -3.13 0.42
C ASN A 105 17.87 -1.93 -0.41
N LEU A 106 18.50 -0.92 0.23
CA LEU A 106 19.11 0.21 -0.47
C LEU A 106 20.31 -0.19 -1.35
N ILE A 107 20.94 -1.32 -1.03
CA ILE A 107 22.06 -1.91 -1.80
C ILE A 107 21.66 -3.25 -2.43
N CYS A 108 20.39 -3.38 -2.84
CA CYS A 108 19.87 -4.54 -3.57
C CYS A 108 20.01 -5.89 -2.83
N GLY A 109 19.89 -5.88 -1.50
CA GLY A 109 19.90 -7.09 -0.67
C GLY A 109 21.28 -7.59 -0.29
N LEU A 110 22.35 -6.85 -0.63
CA LEU A 110 23.69 -7.14 -0.14
C LEU A 110 23.74 -6.89 1.38
N LEU A 111 24.41 -7.78 2.10
CA LEU A 111 24.73 -7.55 3.51
C LEU A 111 26.01 -6.72 3.58
N PRO A 112 26.12 -5.75 4.51
CA PRO A 112 27.40 -5.10 4.76
C PRO A 112 28.45 -6.16 5.12
N ASP A 113 29.68 -5.97 4.64
CA ASP A 113 30.80 -6.86 4.97
C ASP A 113 30.92 -7.00 6.50
N PRO A 114 31.18 -8.22 7.01
CA PRO A 114 31.24 -8.50 8.44
C PRO A 114 32.34 -7.74 9.20
#